data_AF-A0A2T6ZJP6-F1
#
_entry.id   AF-A0A2T6ZJP6-F1
#
_cell.length_a   1.000
_cell.length_b   1.000
_cell.length_c   1.000
_cell.angle_alpha   90.00
_cell.angle_beta   90.00
_cell.angle_gamma   90.00
#
_symmetry.space_group_name_H-M   'P 1'
#
loop_
_entity.id
_entity.type
_entity.pdbx_description
1 polymer ?
#
loop_
_entity_poly.entity_id
_entity_poly.type
_entity_poly.pdbx_seq_one_letter_code
_entity_poly.pdbx_strand_id
1 'polypeptide(L)'
;MSSFTQSSEAQGSAPTCRHIYLTDEKKLMLVRLCVENQADFQDRRKGQFWAMISDLLHQEAGIFLKDPAGTVKGLVASRRTQLKVQGRESGTVQEDTDFTQAVDRWIEVEEEREHAKELAQQPKTQSAREAQEAEVHRSNLLRSAHLKRYLSSESSDGGNDDKSGPKRSRQGSGDSEKEIEDLGNPEEQAVSTNTIQRISSMRKKTRERAVREDTHEMITAVKGMGDAVALVAEKLGRQGEGSSRFLNMEKRLNTIEENIRQEGDLRQKQAERVEQQQEKTNQLLEGILSKIKSD
;
A
#
# COMPACT_ATOMS: atom_id res chain seq x y z
N MET A 1 -56.66 -61.94 -11.74
CA MET A 1 -55.28 -62.24 -11.31
C MET A 1 -54.38 -61.10 -11.74
N SER A 2 -54.19 -60.09 -10.90
CA SER A 2 -53.19 -59.04 -11.11
C SER A 2 -52.68 -58.63 -9.73
N SER A 3 -51.51 -59.15 -9.36
CA SER A 3 -50.85 -58.84 -8.10
C SER A 3 -49.83 -57.74 -8.37
N PHE A 4 -50.11 -56.55 -7.86
CA PHE A 4 -49.24 -55.37 -7.95
C PHE A 4 -48.26 -55.42 -6.76
N THR A 5 -47.00 -55.77 -7.01
CA THR A 5 -45.93 -55.74 -6.01
C THR A 5 -45.46 -54.31 -5.80
N GLN A 6 -45.76 -53.77 -4.63
CA GLN A 6 -45.35 -52.45 -4.16
C GLN A 6 -43.93 -52.57 -3.58
N SER A 7 -42.92 -52.19 -4.35
CA SER A 7 -41.53 -52.07 -3.87
C SER A 7 -41.41 -50.83 -3.00
N SER A 8 -41.31 -51.06 -1.69
CA SER A 8 -41.07 -50.05 -0.67
C SER A 8 -39.63 -49.52 -0.81
N GLU A 9 -39.52 -48.26 -1.24
CA GLU A 9 -38.26 -47.53 -1.32
C GLU A 9 -37.68 -47.35 0.08
N ALA A 10 -36.54 -48.02 0.32
CA ALA A 10 -35.74 -47.83 1.51
C ALA A 10 -35.24 -46.38 1.56
N GLN A 11 -35.74 -45.62 2.55
CA GLN A 11 -35.25 -44.30 2.90
C GLN A 11 -33.76 -44.40 3.28
N GLY A 12 -32.90 -44.03 2.34
CA GLY A 12 -31.47 -43.92 2.52
C GLY A 12 -31.16 -42.85 3.57
N SER A 13 -30.87 -43.29 4.78
CA SER A 13 -30.24 -42.50 5.84
C SER A 13 -29.03 -41.78 5.25
N ALA A 14 -29.12 -40.45 5.16
CA ALA A 14 -28.04 -39.62 4.64
C ALA A 14 -26.76 -39.91 5.45
N PRO A 15 -25.64 -40.29 4.80
CA PRO A 15 -24.41 -40.58 5.49
C PRO A 15 -23.98 -39.33 6.27
N THR A 16 -24.04 -39.42 7.60
CA THR A 16 -23.53 -38.39 8.48
C THR A 16 -22.06 -38.18 8.12
N CYS A 17 -21.73 -36.94 7.72
CA CYS A 17 -20.39 -36.56 7.32
C CYS A 17 -19.45 -36.73 8.51
N ARG A 18 -18.87 -37.93 8.66
CA ARG A 18 -17.90 -38.22 9.71
C ARG A 18 -16.70 -37.33 9.48
N HIS A 19 -16.39 -36.50 10.47
CA HIS A 19 -15.20 -35.68 10.45
C HIS A 19 -13.97 -36.60 10.46
N ILE A 20 -13.30 -36.74 9.32
CA ILE A 20 -12.09 -37.56 9.20
C ILE A 20 -10.93 -36.73 9.72
N TYR A 21 -10.34 -37.17 10.85
CA TYR A 21 -9.11 -36.59 11.34
C TYR A 21 -7.95 -37.03 10.46
N LEU A 22 -7.23 -36.05 9.89
CA LEU A 22 -6.04 -36.30 9.07
C LEU A 22 -4.85 -36.55 10.01
N THR A 23 -4.22 -37.73 9.93
CA THR A 23 -3.00 -38.03 10.69
C THR A 23 -1.83 -37.21 10.14
N ASP A 24 -0.73 -37.14 10.90
CA ASP A 24 0.42 -36.32 10.50
C ASP A 24 1.12 -36.86 9.25
N GLU A 25 1.18 -38.19 9.05
CA GLU A 25 1.68 -38.77 7.78
C GLU A 25 0.83 -38.34 6.59
N LYS A 26 -0.49 -38.26 6.79
CA LYS A 26 -1.44 -37.88 5.72
C LYS A 26 -1.37 -36.38 5.41
N LYS A 27 -1.13 -35.55 6.42
CA LYS A 27 -0.83 -34.12 6.24
C LYS A 27 0.48 -33.94 5.46
N LEU A 28 1.51 -34.72 5.80
CA LEU A 28 2.79 -34.70 5.08
C LEU A 28 2.61 -35.08 3.60
N MET A 29 1.89 -36.18 3.31
CA MET A 29 1.60 -36.57 1.91
C MET A 29 0.86 -35.47 1.16
N LEU A 30 -0.17 -34.87 1.76
CA LEU A 30 -0.91 -33.76 1.15
C LEU A 30 0.01 -32.59 0.76
N VAL A 31 0.91 -32.18 1.66
CA VAL A 31 1.82 -31.06 1.38
C VAL A 31 2.88 -31.45 0.35
N ARG A 32 3.42 -32.68 0.40
CA ARG A 32 4.36 -33.20 -0.60
C ARG A 32 3.75 -33.18 -2.00
N LEU A 33 2.52 -33.67 -2.15
CA LEU A 33 1.79 -33.61 -3.42
C LEU A 33 1.63 -32.17 -3.92
N CYS A 34 1.40 -31.20 -3.03
CA CYS A 34 1.34 -29.80 -3.44
C CYS A 34 2.68 -29.30 -3.99
N VAL A 35 3.78 -29.59 -3.30
CA VAL A 35 5.14 -29.18 -3.71
C VAL A 35 5.57 -29.86 -5.02
N GLU A 36 5.32 -31.15 -5.17
CA GLU A 36 5.67 -31.92 -6.38
C GLU A 36 4.90 -31.42 -7.61
N ASN A 37 3.67 -30.96 -7.43
CA ASN A 37 2.80 -30.44 -8.49
C ASN A 37 2.77 -28.90 -8.54
N GLN A 38 3.79 -28.22 -8.01
CA GLN A 38 3.83 -26.76 -7.94
C GLN A 38 3.73 -26.06 -9.31
N ALA A 39 4.23 -26.68 -10.39
CA ALA A 39 4.13 -26.13 -11.73
C ALA A 39 2.66 -25.95 -12.17
N ASP A 40 1.82 -26.97 -11.93
CA ASP A 40 0.38 -26.89 -12.24
C ASP A 40 -0.34 -25.83 -11.39
N PHE A 41 0.16 -25.51 -10.20
CA PHE A 41 -0.40 -24.45 -9.37
C PHE A 41 -0.19 -23.06 -9.97
N GLN A 42 0.93 -22.85 -10.67
CA GLN A 42 1.23 -21.61 -11.37
C GLN A 42 0.38 -21.45 -12.62
N ASP A 43 0.27 -22.52 -13.43
CA ASP A 43 -0.35 -22.46 -14.76
C ASP A 43 -1.88 -22.60 -14.73
N ARG A 44 -2.44 -23.40 -13.81
CA ARG A 44 -3.87 -23.73 -13.82
C ARG A 44 -4.72 -22.80 -12.95
N ARG A 45 -6.03 -22.86 -13.19
CA ARG A 45 -7.01 -22.26 -12.27
C ARG A 45 -6.92 -22.95 -10.91
N LYS A 46 -6.92 -22.17 -9.82
CA LYS A 46 -6.78 -22.68 -8.44
C LYS A 46 -7.70 -23.88 -8.15
N GLY A 47 -8.97 -23.81 -8.55
CA GLY A 47 -9.92 -24.90 -8.31
C GLY A 47 -9.57 -26.22 -9.00
N GLN A 48 -8.98 -26.18 -10.19
CA GLN A 48 -8.57 -27.39 -10.92
C GLN A 48 -7.35 -28.04 -10.28
N PHE A 49 -6.40 -27.23 -9.82
CA PHE A 49 -5.25 -27.73 -9.05
C PHE A 49 -5.72 -28.45 -7.78
N TRP A 50 -6.60 -27.84 -6.99
CA TRP A 50 -7.08 -28.46 -5.75
C TRP A 50 -7.93 -29.71 -5.98
N ALA A 51 -8.69 -29.78 -7.07
CA ALA A 51 -9.39 -31.01 -7.46
C ALA A 51 -8.38 -32.13 -7.78
N MET A 52 -7.35 -31.84 -8.58
CA MET A 52 -6.28 -32.78 -8.91
C MET A 52 -5.54 -33.28 -7.66
N ILE A 53 -5.19 -32.38 -6.74
CA ILE A 53 -4.54 -32.75 -5.47
C ILE A 53 -5.46 -33.66 -4.63
N SER A 54 -6.78 -33.41 -4.62
CA SER A 54 -7.73 -34.29 -3.93
C SER A 54 -7.76 -35.69 -4.53
N ASP A 55 -7.77 -35.78 -5.86
CA ASP A 55 -7.77 -37.06 -6.58
C ASP A 55 -6.47 -37.83 -6.35
N LEU A 56 -5.31 -37.16 -6.38
CA LEU A 56 -4.01 -37.76 -6.07
C LEU A 56 -3.94 -38.26 -4.62
N LEU A 57 -4.41 -37.45 -3.65
CA LEU A 57 -4.46 -37.85 -2.26
C LEU A 57 -5.38 -39.06 -2.04
N HIS A 58 -6.49 -39.14 -2.76
CA HIS A 58 -7.37 -40.29 -2.72
C HIS A 58 -6.70 -41.55 -3.28
N GLN A 59 -5.94 -41.43 -4.36
CA GLN A 59 -5.21 -42.54 -4.97
C GLN A 59 -4.08 -43.06 -4.07
N GLU A 60 -3.30 -42.16 -3.45
CA GLU A 60 -2.14 -42.55 -2.64
C GLU A 60 -2.51 -42.99 -1.23
N ALA A 61 -3.40 -42.24 -0.56
CA ALA A 61 -3.71 -42.47 0.85
C ALA A 61 -5.08 -43.15 1.07
N GLY A 62 -5.89 -43.32 0.02
CA GLY A 62 -7.26 -43.81 0.14
C GLY A 62 -8.21 -42.83 0.81
N ILE A 63 -7.88 -41.53 0.87
CA ILE A 63 -8.63 -40.53 1.65
C ILE A 63 -9.26 -39.52 0.72
N PHE A 64 -10.56 -39.33 0.89
CA PHE A 64 -11.26 -38.24 0.25
C PHE A 64 -11.29 -37.02 1.17
N LEU A 65 -10.61 -35.94 0.77
CA LEU A 65 -10.61 -34.69 1.51
C LEU A 65 -11.53 -33.68 0.82
N LYS A 66 -12.57 -33.22 1.53
CA LYS A 66 -13.56 -32.29 0.97
C LYS A 66 -12.96 -30.92 0.61
N ASP A 67 -12.00 -30.45 1.40
CA ASP A 67 -11.35 -29.15 1.23
C ASP A 67 -9.83 -29.25 1.46
N PRO A 68 -9.05 -29.70 0.45
CA PRO A 68 -7.60 -29.74 0.55
C PRO A 68 -6.99 -28.34 0.67
N ALA A 69 -7.58 -27.36 0.00
CA ALA A 69 -7.09 -25.98 0.01
C ALA A 69 -7.17 -25.37 1.42
N GLY A 70 -8.33 -25.48 2.08
CA GLY A 70 -8.51 -25.00 3.45
C GLY A 70 -7.60 -25.72 4.44
N THR A 71 -7.39 -27.02 4.25
CA THR A 71 -6.49 -27.82 5.09
C THR A 71 -5.05 -27.33 4.97
N VAL A 72 -4.50 -27.23 3.75
CA VAL A 72 -3.13 -26.73 3.52
C VAL A 72 -2.97 -25.29 4.03
N LYS A 73 -3.97 -24.43 3.80
CA LYS A 73 -3.97 -23.06 4.33
C LYS A 73 -3.87 -23.02 5.86
N GLY A 74 -4.55 -23.94 6.55
CA GLY A 74 -4.44 -24.09 8.00
C GLY A 74 -3.04 -24.51 8.45
N LEU A 75 -2.42 -25.46 7.74
CA LEU A 75 -1.05 -25.92 8.02
C LEU A 75 -0.03 -24.78 7.84
N VAL A 76 -0.12 -24.05 6.73
CA VAL A 76 0.72 -22.86 6.45
C VAL A 76 0.53 -21.78 7.52
N ALA A 77 -0.71 -21.46 7.90
CA ALA A 77 -0.97 -20.47 8.94
C ALA A 77 -0.37 -20.87 10.29
N SER A 78 -0.48 -22.15 10.65
CA SER A 78 0.13 -22.70 11.86
C SER A 78 1.66 -22.57 11.81
N ARG A 79 2.30 -22.97 10.69
CA ARG A 79 3.75 -22.88 10.52
C ARG A 79 4.26 -21.44 10.56
N ARG A 80 3.60 -20.51 9.87
CA ARG A 80 3.92 -19.06 9.95
C ARG A 80 3.81 -18.51 11.37
N THR A 81 2.85 -18.99 12.16
CA THR A 81 2.71 -18.61 13.57
C THR A 81 3.86 -19.16 14.39
N GLN A 82 4.26 -20.42 14.18
CA GLN A 82 5.42 -21.02 14.84
C GLN A 82 6.72 -20.25 14.52
N LEU A 83 6.96 -19.92 13.24
CA LEU A 83 8.14 -19.14 12.82
C LEU A 83 8.20 -17.77 13.51
N LYS A 84 7.04 -17.09 13.68
CA LYS A 84 6.96 -15.81 14.41
C LYS A 84 7.30 -15.94 15.89
N VAL A 85 6.90 -17.04 16.53
CA VAL A 85 7.23 -17.32 17.94
C VAL A 85 8.72 -17.62 18.08
N GLN A 86 9.28 -18.45 17.20
CA GLN A 86 10.70 -18.80 17.20
C GLN A 86 11.61 -17.59 16.97
N GLY A 87 11.23 -16.68 16.06
CA GLY A 87 11.98 -15.45 15.84
C GLY A 87 12.06 -14.54 17.08
N ARG A 88 11.16 -14.71 18.06
CA ARG A 88 11.21 -14.01 19.35
C ARG A 88 12.05 -14.75 20.38
N GLU A 89 12.07 -16.08 20.32
CA GLU A 89 12.72 -16.99 21.26
C GLU A 89 14.05 -17.52 20.70
N SER A 90 14.92 -16.60 20.26
CA SER A 90 16.21 -16.91 19.63
C SER A 90 17.07 -17.80 20.54
N GLY A 91 17.15 -19.09 20.23
CA GLY A 91 17.98 -20.05 20.97
C GLY A 91 17.45 -21.48 21.02
N THR A 92 16.22 -21.75 20.57
CA THR A 92 15.73 -23.13 20.45
C THR A 92 16.15 -23.74 19.12
N VAL A 93 16.90 -24.84 19.17
CA VAL A 93 17.15 -25.69 18.00
C VAL A 93 15.83 -26.40 17.68
N GLN A 94 15.27 -26.11 16.51
CA GLN A 94 14.13 -26.85 16.01
C GLN A 94 14.59 -28.15 15.36
N GLU A 95 13.85 -29.22 15.59
CA GLU A 95 14.01 -30.43 14.79
C GLU A 95 13.38 -30.16 13.41
N ASP A 96 14.24 -30.11 12.39
CA ASP A 96 13.81 -30.00 11.00
C ASP A 96 13.13 -31.30 10.57
N THR A 97 11.84 -31.40 10.83
CA THR A 97 11.03 -32.53 10.36
C THR A 97 10.77 -32.41 8.85
N ASP A 98 10.60 -33.54 8.17
CA ASP A 98 10.17 -33.58 6.76
C ASP A 98 8.88 -32.78 6.53
N PHE A 99 7.98 -32.78 7.52
CA PHE A 99 6.73 -32.05 7.46
C PHE A 99 6.95 -30.53 7.47
N THR A 100 7.76 -30.02 8.39
CA THR A 100 8.07 -28.59 8.45
C THR A 100 8.77 -28.14 7.17
N GLN A 101 9.75 -28.91 6.67
CA GLN A 101 10.42 -28.59 5.41
C GLN A 101 9.46 -28.57 4.21
N ALA A 102 8.54 -29.53 4.12
CA ALA A 102 7.56 -29.56 3.03
C ALA A 102 6.61 -28.35 3.09
N VAL A 103 6.17 -27.94 4.29
CA VAL A 103 5.33 -26.75 4.46
C VAL A 103 6.10 -25.48 4.13
N ASP A 104 7.36 -25.38 4.54
CA ASP A 104 8.21 -24.22 4.26
C ASP A 104 8.44 -24.06 2.75
N ARG A 105 8.72 -25.15 2.03
CA ARG A 105 8.79 -25.13 0.55
C ARG A 105 7.48 -24.69 -0.10
N TRP A 106 6.34 -25.14 0.42
CA TRP A 106 5.05 -24.70 -0.11
C TRP A 106 4.78 -23.21 0.14
N ILE A 107 5.24 -22.67 1.28
CA ILE A 107 5.17 -21.23 1.56
C ILE A 107 5.96 -20.44 0.51
N GLU A 108 7.17 -20.89 0.17
CA GLU A 108 8.00 -20.26 -0.87
C GLU A 108 7.27 -20.22 -2.22
N VAL A 109 6.60 -21.31 -2.61
CA VAL A 109 5.80 -21.38 -3.86
C VAL A 109 4.63 -20.41 -3.85
N GLU A 110 3.91 -20.27 -2.72
CA GLU A 110 2.81 -19.30 -2.60
C GLU A 110 3.33 -17.86 -2.73
N GLU A 111 4.46 -17.56 -2.10
CA GLU A 111 5.08 -16.23 -2.10
C GLU A 111 5.65 -15.88 -3.49
N GLU A 112 6.32 -16.81 -4.16
CA GLU A 112 6.80 -16.61 -5.53
C GLU A 112 5.64 -16.29 -6.48
N ARG A 113 4.51 -17.00 -6.34
CA ARG A 113 3.31 -16.73 -7.13
C ARG A 113 2.70 -15.37 -6.85
N GLU A 114 2.68 -14.95 -5.59
CA GLU A 114 2.17 -13.64 -5.20
C GLU A 114 3.06 -12.53 -5.76
N HIS A 115 4.38 -12.67 -5.58
CA HIS A 115 5.37 -11.75 -6.13
C HIS A 115 5.29 -11.64 -7.66
N ALA A 116 5.11 -12.76 -8.39
CA ALA A 116 4.90 -12.74 -9.83
C ALA A 116 3.64 -11.96 -10.24
N LYS A 117 2.56 -12.04 -9.45
CA LYS A 117 1.34 -11.24 -9.69
C LYS A 117 1.52 -9.77 -9.36
N GLU A 118 2.32 -9.45 -8.35
CA GLU A 118 2.65 -8.06 -8.02
C GLU A 118 3.48 -7.43 -9.15
N LEU A 119 4.51 -8.12 -9.64
CA LEU A 119 5.30 -7.67 -10.79
C LEU A 119 4.44 -7.49 -12.05
N ALA A 120 3.50 -8.40 -12.31
CA ALA A 120 2.57 -8.27 -13.43
C ALA A 120 1.56 -7.11 -13.25
N GLN A 121 1.32 -6.67 -12.02
CA GLN A 121 0.42 -5.54 -11.71
C GLN A 121 1.13 -4.19 -11.67
N GLN A 122 2.42 -4.15 -11.33
CA GLN A 122 3.22 -2.92 -11.31
C GLN A 122 3.11 -2.04 -12.58
N PRO A 123 3.16 -2.56 -13.82
CA PRO A 123 3.06 -1.69 -14.99
C PRO A 123 1.68 -1.01 -15.10
N LYS A 124 0.62 -1.66 -14.60
CA LYS A 124 -0.73 -1.08 -14.61
C LYS A 124 -0.86 0.03 -13.58
N THR A 125 -0.30 -0.17 -12.39
CA THR A 125 -0.33 0.86 -11.34
C THR A 125 0.58 2.04 -11.69
N GLN A 126 1.74 1.77 -12.28
CA GLN A 126 2.64 2.82 -12.76
C GLN A 126 2.01 3.63 -13.90
N SER A 127 1.41 2.98 -14.90
CA SER A 127 0.71 3.68 -15.99
C SER A 127 -0.46 4.53 -15.47
N ALA A 128 -1.24 4.01 -14.51
CA ALA A 128 -2.32 4.77 -13.88
C ALA A 128 -1.79 6.01 -13.14
N ARG A 129 -0.67 5.88 -12.42
CA ARG A 129 -0.01 6.98 -11.73
C ARG A 129 0.52 8.02 -12.71
N GLU A 130 1.22 7.61 -13.76
CA GLU A 130 1.73 8.52 -14.79
C GLU A 130 0.59 9.27 -15.49
N ALA A 131 -0.54 8.60 -15.77
CA ALA A 131 -1.72 9.24 -16.33
C ALA A 131 -2.33 10.29 -15.38
N GLN A 132 -2.37 9.99 -14.08
CA GLN A 132 -2.84 10.95 -13.06
C GLN A 132 -1.90 12.16 -12.95
N GLU A 133 -0.59 11.94 -12.93
CA GLU A 133 0.42 13.01 -12.87
C GLU A 133 0.35 13.90 -14.13
N ALA A 134 0.14 13.30 -15.31
CA ALA A 134 -0.06 14.04 -16.55
C ALA A 134 -1.33 14.92 -16.53
N GLU A 135 -2.44 14.42 -15.97
CA GLU A 135 -3.68 15.19 -15.86
C GLU A 135 -3.55 16.34 -14.85
N VAL A 136 -2.87 16.11 -13.72
CA VAL A 136 -2.55 17.18 -12.76
C VAL A 136 -1.70 18.26 -13.43
N HIS A 137 -0.66 17.85 -14.17
CA HIS A 137 0.20 18.78 -14.91
C HIS A 137 -0.60 19.58 -15.95
N ARG A 138 -1.49 18.93 -16.70
CA ARG A 138 -2.39 19.57 -17.66
C ARG A 138 -3.32 20.59 -16.99
N SER A 139 -3.92 20.23 -15.87
CA SER A 139 -4.80 21.13 -15.10
C SER A 139 -4.04 22.38 -14.61
N ASN A 140 -2.81 22.20 -14.12
CA ASN A 140 -1.95 23.30 -13.71
C ASN A 140 -1.58 24.25 -14.87
N LEU A 141 -1.29 23.71 -16.05
CA LEU A 141 -1.07 24.50 -17.26
C LEU A 141 -2.31 25.28 -17.68
N LEU A 142 -3.49 24.66 -17.65
CA LEU A 142 -4.76 25.34 -17.98
C LEU A 142 -5.08 26.45 -16.98
N ARG A 143 -4.87 26.19 -15.68
CA ARG A 143 -5.11 27.18 -14.61
C ARG A 143 -4.18 28.38 -14.74
N SER A 144 -2.89 28.17 -15.01
CA SER A 144 -1.93 29.26 -15.22
C SER A 144 -2.23 30.06 -16.49
N ALA A 145 -2.63 29.41 -17.58
CA ALA A 145 -3.06 30.09 -18.81
C ALA A 145 -4.32 30.94 -18.60
N HIS A 146 -5.30 30.46 -17.82
CA HIS A 146 -6.48 31.22 -17.45
C HIS A 146 -6.14 32.45 -16.60
N LEU A 147 -5.28 32.29 -15.59
CA LEU A 147 -4.84 33.40 -14.74
C LEU A 147 -4.13 34.49 -15.57
N LYS A 148 -3.28 34.11 -16.53
CA LYS A 148 -2.60 35.05 -17.42
C LYS A 148 -3.57 35.86 -18.28
N ARG A 149 -4.62 35.22 -18.82
CA ARG A 149 -5.66 35.91 -19.60
C ARG A 149 -6.46 36.88 -18.74
N TYR A 150 -6.82 36.48 -17.52
CA TYR A 150 -7.57 37.32 -16.59
C TYR A 150 -6.78 38.60 -16.26
N LEU A 151 -5.51 38.47 -15.86
CA LEU A 151 -4.64 39.61 -15.53
C LEU A 151 -4.36 40.53 -16.73
N SER A 152 -4.31 39.98 -17.95
CA SER A 152 -4.12 40.80 -19.17
C SER A 152 -5.38 41.57 -19.57
N SER A 153 -6.57 41.11 -19.16
CA SER A 153 -7.84 41.79 -19.44
C SER A 153 -8.08 42.98 -18.52
N GLU A 154 -7.58 42.93 -17.28
CA GLU A 154 -7.71 44.03 -16.30
C GLU A 154 -6.70 45.16 -16.53
N SER A 155 -5.61 44.93 -17.30
CA SER A 155 -4.63 45.98 -17.63
C SER A 155 -4.97 46.77 -18.91
N SER A 156 -6.15 46.57 -19.50
CA SER A 156 -6.55 47.16 -20.78
C SER A 156 -7.79 48.06 -20.64
N ASP A 157 -7.92 48.76 -19.53
CA ASP A 157 -8.84 49.90 -19.38
C ASP A 157 -8.08 51.11 -18.86
N GLY A 158 -7.21 51.62 -19.73
CA GLY A 158 -6.38 52.79 -19.51
C GLY A 158 -6.10 53.44 -20.85
N GLY A 159 -7.17 53.90 -21.51
CA GLY A 159 -7.06 54.76 -22.66
C GLY A 159 -6.22 55.99 -22.32
N ASN A 160 -5.15 56.18 -23.07
CA ASN A 160 -4.81 57.53 -23.49
C ASN A 160 -4.17 57.45 -24.87
N ASP A 161 -4.87 58.04 -25.82
CA ASP A 161 -4.34 58.53 -27.07
C ASP A 161 -3.04 59.30 -26.81
N ASP A 162 -1.91 58.82 -27.34
CA ASP A 162 -1.06 59.76 -28.07
C ASP A 162 -0.23 59.09 -29.15
N LYS A 163 -0.23 59.77 -30.28
CA LYS A 163 0.49 59.45 -31.50
C LYS A 163 1.96 59.77 -31.29
N SER A 164 2.85 58.78 -31.31
CA SER A 164 4.18 58.96 -31.90
C SER A 164 4.94 57.63 -31.94
N GLY A 165 5.23 57.17 -33.16
CA GLY A 165 6.22 56.11 -33.36
C GLY A 165 7.60 56.54 -32.85
N PRO A 166 8.50 55.57 -32.66
CA PRO A 166 9.61 55.52 -33.60
C PRO A 166 9.97 54.09 -34.03
N LYS A 167 10.29 54.00 -35.32
CA LYS A 167 11.19 53.00 -35.88
C LYS A 167 12.49 52.97 -35.08
N ARG A 168 13.05 51.79 -34.78
CA ARG A 168 14.42 51.37 -35.18
C ARG A 168 14.86 50.03 -34.59
N SER A 169 15.54 49.26 -35.45
CA SER A 169 16.73 48.42 -35.21
C SER A 169 16.65 47.35 -34.09
N ARG A 170 16.63 46.03 -34.33
CA ARG A 170 17.61 45.18 -35.07
C ARG A 170 19.06 45.59 -34.77
N GLN A 171 19.76 44.87 -33.87
CA GLN A 171 21.19 44.43 -33.94
C GLN A 171 21.84 44.12 -32.56
N GLY A 172 22.68 43.06 -32.51
CA GLY A 172 23.69 42.76 -31.47
C GLY A 172 23.22 41.70 -30.44
N SER A 173 23.72 40.46 -30.34
CA SER A 173 25.10 39.94 -30.35
C SER A 173 26.04 40.74 -29.46
N GLY A 174 26.31 40.20 -28.27
CA GLY A 174 27.22 40.74 -27.27
C GLY A 174 27.57 39.65 -26.27
N ASP A 175 28.42 38.74 -26.73
CA ASP A 175 29.21 37.83 -25.90
C ASP A 175 30.21 38.68 -25.12
N SER A 176 30.23 38.57 -23.79
CA SER A 176 31.17 39.29 -22.92
C SER A 176 31.31 38.52 -21.62
N GLU A 177 32.19 37.52 -21.64
CA GLU A 177 32.86 37.01 -20.45
C GLU A 177 33.58 38.19 -19.77
N LYS A 178 33.08 38.59 -18.60
CA LYS A 178 33.83 39.40 -17.64
C LYS A 178 34.17 38.51 -16.46
N GLU A 179 35.43 38.12 -16.44
CA GLU A 179 36.16 37.65 -15.28
C GLU A 179 36.10 38.75 -14.20
N ILE A 180 35.39 38.47 -13.11
CA ILE A 180 35.38 39.31 -11.92
C ILE A 180 36.24 38.58 -10.89
N GLU A 181 37.47 39.05 -10.71
CA GLU A 181 38.27 38.73 -9.54
C GLU A 181 37.61 39.41 -8.33
N ASP A 182 36.88 38.62 -7.56
CA ASP A 182 36.22 39.02 -6.32
C ASP A 182 37.23 38.94 -5.16
N LEU A 183 37.78 40.11 -4.80
CA LEU A 183 38.59 40.28 -3.60
C LEU A 183 37.64 40.31 -2.39
N GLY A 184 37.66 39.19 -1.67
CA GLY A 184 36.81 38.90 -0.51
C GLY A 184 36.69 40.06 0.48
N ASN A 185 35.49 40.63 0.52
CA ASN A 185 35.07 41.59 1.51
C ASN A 185 34.53 40.83 2.76
N PRO A 186 35.13 40.98 3.96
CA PRO A 186 34.74 40.21 5.15
C PRO A 186 33.39 40.61 5.77
N GLU A 187 32.64 41.53 5.17
CA GLU A 187 31.36 42.04 5.70
C GLU A 187 30.12 41.22 5.24
N GLU A 188 30.28 40.26 4.32
CA GLU A 188 29.18 39.43 3.80
C GLU A 188 28.78 38.24 4.69
N GLN A 189 29.57 37.90 5.72
CA GLN A 189 29.27 36.75 6.59
C GLN A 189 28.07 36.98 7.54
N ALA A 190 27.69 38.23 7.82
CA ALA A 190 26.56 38.53 8.72
C ALA A 190 25.18 38.48 8.03
N VAL A 191 25.11 38.70 6.70
CA VAL A 191 23.84 38.67 5.93
C VAL A 191 23.45 37.23 5.56
N SER A 192 24.43 36.33 5.49
CA SER A 192 24.23 34.92 5.12
C SER A 192 23.46 34.11 6.18
N THR A 193 23.71 34.33 7.46
CA THR A 193 23.11 33.52 8.55
C THR A 193 21.60 33.76 8.70
N ASN A 194 21.14 35.01 8.57
CA ASN A 194 19.70 35.36 8.59
C ASN A 194 18.95 34.75 7.39
N THR A 195 19.58 34.73 6.22
CA THR A 195 19.00 34.15 5.00
C THR A 195 18.89 32.63 5.11
N ILE A 196 19.92 31.97 5.67
CA ILE A 196 19.92 30.52 5.92
C ILE A 196 18.85 30.13 6.96
N GLN A 197 18.69 30.89 8.06
CA GLN A 197 17.60 30.65 9.02
C GLN A 197 16.21 30.82 8.39
N ARG A 198 16.03 31.84 7.54
CA ARG A 198 14.75 32.08 6.85
C ARG A 198 14.42 30.96 5.86
N ILE A 199 15.39 30.48 5.08
CA ILE A 199 15.19 29.35 4.14
C ILE A 199 14.89 28.05 4.91
N SER A 200 15.59 27.81 6.03
CA SER A 200 15.39 26.63 6.87
C SER A 200 13.99 26.60 7.49
N SER A 201 13.51 27.74 8.02
CA SER A 201 12.17 27.86 8.60
C SER A 201 11.06 27.69 7.55
N MET A 202 11.26 28.20 6.33
CA MET A 202 10.31 27.98 5.23
C MET A 202 10.23 26.49 4.83
N ARG A 203 11.37 25.80 4.69
CA ARG A 203 11.38 24.37 4.35
C ARG A 203 10.69 23.51 5.41
N LYS A 204 10.88 23.82 6.70
CA LYS A 204 10.18 23.15 7.81
C LYS A 204 8.66 23.36 7.72
N LYS A 205 8.22 24.60 7.46
CA LYS A 205 6.80 24.96 7.34
C LYS A 205 6.10 24.33 6.14
N THR A 206 6.79 24.20 5.00
CA THR A 206 6.24 23.53 3.81
C THR A 206 6.11 22.02 4.00
N ARG A 207 7.08 21.38 4.66
CA ARG A 207 7.03 19.94 4.94
C ARG A 207 5.91 19.56 5.92
N GLU A 208 5.67 20.38 6.94
CA GLU A 208 4.54 20.18 7.85
C GLU A 208 3.17 20.36 7.19
N ARG A 209 3.03 21.26 6.21
CA ARG A 209 1.77 21.42 5.47
C ARG A 209 1.47 20.22 4.58
N ALA A 210 2.46 19.72 3.85
CA ALA A 210 2.29 18.56 2.99
C ALA A 210 1.84 17.30 3.76
N VAL A 211 2.34 17.09 4.98
CA VAL A 211 1.93 15.93 5.82
C VAL A 211 0.52 16.09 6.39
N ARG A 212 0.11 17.31 6.73
CA ARG A 212 -1.25 17.59 7.23
C ARG A 212 -2.32 17.52 6.13
N GLU A 213 -1.98 17.98 4.92
CA GLU A 213 -2.91 17.93 3.77
C GLU A 213 -3.14 16.48 3.32
N ASP A 214 -2.09 15.67 3.22
CA ASP A 214 -2.19 14.26 2.81
C ASP A 214 -3.01 13.42 3.80
N THR A 215 -2.81 13.61 5.11
CA THR A 215 -3.61 12.93 6.15
C THR A 215 -5.07 13.40 6.18
N HIS A 216 -5.33 14.69 5.94
CA HIS A 216 -6.69 15.21 5.91
C HIS A 216 -7.47 14.75 4.68
N GLU A 217 -6.84 14.71 3.50
CA GLU A 217 -7.46 14.18 2.27
C GLU A 217 -7.79 12.69 2.41
N MET A 218 -6.89 11.90 2.99
CA MET A 218 -7.11 10.47 3.23
C MET A 218 -8.29 10.23 4.19
N ILE A 219 -8.37 10.97 5.29
CA ILE A 219 -9.50 10.89 6.25
C ILE A 219 -10.82 11.28 5.57
N THR A 220 -10.80 12.33 4.74
CA THR A 220 -12.00 12.81 4.04
C THR A 220 -12.49 11.81 3.00
N ALA A 221 -11.57 11.15 2.28
CA ALA A 221 -11.89 10.09 1.33
C ALA A 221 -12.52 8.87 2.01
N VAL A 222 -11.96 8.42 3.15
CA VAL A 222 -12.50 7.29 3.92
C VAL A 222 -13.91 7.60 4.43
N LYS A 223 -14.14 8.83 4.91
CA LYS A 223 -15.46 9.27 5.35
C LYS A 223 -16.49 9.27 4.21
N GLY A 224 -16.11 9.78 3.04
CA GLY A 224 -16.97 9.76 1.85
C GLY A 224 -17.32 8.34 1.37
N MET A 225 -16.41 7.37 1.53
CA MET A 225 -16.72 5.96 1.26
C MET A 225 -17.73 5.39 2.26
N GLY A 226 -17.64 5.75 3.55
CA GLY A 226 -18.64 5.38 4.56
C GLY A 226 -20.04 5.89 4.22
N ASP A 227 -20.15 7.15 3.81
CA ASP A 227 -21.43 7.76 3.41
C ASP A 227 -22.02 7.08 2.16
N ALA A 228 -21.19 6.71 1.19
CA ALA A 228 -21.62 5.96 0.01
C ALA A 228 -22.13 4.55 0.36
N VAL A 229 -21.47 3.86 1.31
CA VAL A 229 -21.91 2.55 1.81
C VAL A 229 -23.24 2.66 2.56
N ALA A 230 -23.43 3.71 3.36
CA ALA A 230 -24.69 3.97 4.05
C ALA A 230 -25.86 4.22 3.07
N LEU A 231 -25.64 5.01 2.01
CA LEU A 231 -26.65 5.24 0.96
C LEU A 231 -27.02 3.96 0.20
N VAL A 232 -26.05 3.07 -0.07
CA VAL A 232 -26.31 1.76 -0.69
C VAL A 232 -27.09 0.85 0.27
N ALA A 233 -26.81 0.92 1.58
CA ALA A 233 -27.53 0.16 2.60
C ALA A 233 -28.99 0.62 2.75
N GLU A 234 -29.25 1.93 2.72
CA GLU A 234 -30.62 2.49 2.74
C GLU A 234 -31.43 2.01 1.52
N LYS A 235 -30.79 1.92 0.35
CA LYS A 235 -31.41 1.44 -0.89
C LYS A 235 -31.66 -0.08 -0.91
N LEU A 236 -30.85 -0.86 -0.19
CA LEU A 236 -30.98 -2.32 -0.09
C LEU A 236 -31.86 -2.79 1.09
N GLY A 237 -32.10 -1.92 2.08
CA GLY A 237 -32.88 -2.20 3.29
C GLY A 237 -34.38 -2.51 3.09
N ARG A 238 -34.89 -2.53 1.85
CA ARG A 238 -36.27 -2.99 1.55
C ARG A 238 -36.40 -4.50 1.28
N GLN A 239 -35.30 -5.27 1.23
CA GLN A 239 -35.34 -6.73 1.10
C GLN A 239 -34.67 -7.39 2.32
N GLY A 240 -35.50 -7.99 3.19
CA GLY A 240 -35.21 -8.28 4.59
C GLY A 240 -34.25 -9.43 4.94
N GLU A 241 -33.19 -9.72 4.19
CA GLU A 241 -32.25 -10.82 4.54
C GLU A 241 -30.75 -10.46 4.53
N GLY A 242 -30.39 -9.18 4.35
CA GLY A 242 -28.98 -8.74 4.25
C GLY A 242 -28.22 -8.39 5.54
N SER A 243 -28.89 -8.39 6.70
CA SER A 243 -28.41 -7.70 7.92
C SER A 243 -27.06 -8.20 8.49
N SER A 244 -26.77 -9.51 8.40
CA SER A 244 -25.55 -10.08 9.00
C SER A 244 -24.26 -9.72 8.24
N ARG A 245 -24.33 -9.61 6.90
CA ARG A 245 -23.15 -9.23 6.08
C ARG A 245 -22.78 -7.76 6.29
N PHE A 246 -23.77 -6.91 6.55
CA PHE A 246 -23.58 -5.48 6.79
C PHE A 246 -22.84 -5.23 8.11
N LEU A 247 -23.28 -5.85 9.21
CA LEU A 247 -22.61 -5.77 10.51
C LEU A 247 -21.13 -6.23 10.45
N ASN A 248 -20.82 -7.19 9.58
CA ASN A 248 -19.43 -7.62 9.38
C ASN A 248 -18.62 -6.58 8.60
N MET A 249 -19.20 -5.96 7.58
CA MET A 249 -18.54 -4.90 6.80
C MET A 249 -18.29 -3.64 7.63
N GLU A 250 -19.26 -3.22 8.44
CA GLU A 250 -19.13 -2.09 9.36
C GLU A 250 -18.03 -2.32 10.40
N LYS A 251 -17.97 -3.52 11.00
CA LYS A 251 -16.86 -3.91 11.88
C LYS A 251 -15.51 -3.87 11.17
N ARG A 252 -15.44 -4.30 9.91
CA ARG A 252 -14.19 -4.24 9.11
C ARG A 252 -13.79 -2.79 8.84
N LEU A 253 -14.73 -1.91 8.51
CA LEU A 253 -14.45 -0.48 8.30
C LEU A 253 -13.96 0.19 9.57
N ASN A 254 -14.62 -0.05 10.71
CA ASN A 254 -14.18 0.48 12.00
C ASN A 254 -12.78 0.00 12.39
N THR A 255 -12.45 -1.26 12.09
CA THR A 255 -11.10 -1.82 12.32
C THR A 255 -10.06 -1.13 11.44
N ILE A 256 -10.40 -0.85 10.18
CA ILE A 256 -9.49 -0.14 9.26
C ILE A 256 -9.30 1.31 9.71
N GLU A 257 -10.36 2.01 10.11
CA GLU A 257 -10.28 3.38 10.61
C GLU A 257 -9.38 3.48 11.86
N GLU A 258 -9.55 2.55 12.81
CA GLU A 258 -8.72 2.50 14.02
C GLU A 258 -7.25 2.23 13.70
N ASN A 259 -6.96 1.32 12.76
CA ASN A 259 -5.59 1.07 12.32
C ASN A 259 -4.95 2.31 11.67
N ILE A 260 -5.71 3.06 10.86
CA ILE A 260 -5.23 4.31 10.24
C ILE A 260 -4.91 5.36 11.32
N ARG A 261 -5.75 5.48 12.35
CA ARG A 261 -5.48 6.39 13.49
C ARG A 261 -4.21 6.00 14.23
N GLN A 262 -4.04 4.73 14.56
CA GLN A 262 -2.85 4.23 15.25
C GLN A 262 -1.57 4.42 14.42
N GLU A 263 -1.64 4.21 13.10
CA GLU A 263 -0.52 4.47 12.20
C GLU A 263 -0.19 5.97 12.15
N GLY A 264 -1.21 6.85 12.12
CA GLY A 264 -1.04 8.29 12.23
C GLY A 264 -0.28 8.71 13.49
N ASP A 265 -0.68 8.18 14.65
CA ASP A 265 -0.03 8.45 15.93
C ASP A 265 1.43 7.98 15.97
N LEU A 266 1.72 6.81 15.37
CA LEU A 266 3.08 6.29 15.27
C LEU A 266 3.96 7.18 14.38
N ARG A 267 3.45 7.62 13.23
CA ARG A 267 4.15 8.55 12.33
C ARG A 267 4.40 9.89 13.01
N GLN A 268 3.44 10.40 13.78
CA GLN A 268 3.61 11.63 14.55
C GLN A 268 4.72 11.48 15.62
N LYS A 269 4.70 10.41 16.42
CA LYS A 269 5.76 10.12 17.39
C LYS A 269 7.13 9.98 16.74
N GLN A 270 7.20 9.37 15.55
CA GLN A 270 8.44 9.26 14.80
C GLN A 270 8.95 10.63 14.32
N ALA A 271 8.05 11.49 13.84
CA ALA A 271 8.38 12.86 13.46
C ALA A 271 8.91 13.68 14.65
N GLU A 272 8.26 13.58 15.82
CA GLU A 272 8.70 14.22 17.05
C GLU A 272 10.10 13.75 17.49
N ARG A 273 10.40 12.44 17.39
CA ARG A 273 11.74 11.92 17.69
C ARG A 273 12.81 12.48 16.76
N VAL A 274 12.52 12.57 15.46
CA VAL A 274 13.44 13.16 14.47
C VAL A 274 13.66 14.64 14.76
N GLU A 275 12.60 15.37 15.12
CA GLU A 275 12.70 16.78 15.50
C GLU A 275 13.55 16.98 16.75
N GLN A 276 13.33 16.19 17.81
CA GLN A 276 14.15 16.22 19.02
C GLN A 276 15.62 15.89 18.74
N GLN A 277 15.88 14.92 17.85
CA GLN A 277 17.25 14.59 17.45
C GLN A 277 17.91 15.76 16.72
N GLN A 278 17.18 16.40 15.79
CA GLN A 278 17.66 17.59 15.10
C GLN A 278 17.94 18.76 16.05
N GLU A 279 17.08 18.98 17.04
CA GLU A 279 17.27 20.02 18.05
C GLU A 279 18.53 19.78 18.89
N LYS A 280 18.76 18.54 19.33
CA LYS A 280 20.00 18.14 20.03
C LYS A 280 21.24 18.38 19.18
N THR A 281 21.20 18.04 17.89
CA THR A 281 22.31 18.32 16.96
C THR A 281 22.56 19.81 16.81
N ASN A 282 21.51 20.62 16.68
CA ASN A 282 21.64 22.07 16.59
C ASN A 282 22.25 22.67 17.88
N GLN A 283 21.81 22.22 19.06
CA GLN A 283 22.37 22.66 20.35
C GLN A 283 23.88 22.32 20.46
N LEU A 284 24.28 21.14 19.99
CA LEU A 284 25.69 20.74 19.97
C LEU A 284 26.52 21.65 19.05
N LEU A 285 26.01 21.97 17.85
CA LEU A 285 26.67 22.86 16.90
C LEU A 285 26.82 24.28 17.47
N GLU A 286 25.78 24.83 18.08
CA GLU A 286 25.84 26.14 18.74
C GLU A 286 26.87 26.18 19.88
N GLY A 287 26.98 25.08 20.64
CA GLY A 287 28.01 24.93 21.68
C GLY A 287 29.44 24.91 21.12
N ILE A 288 29.66 24.26 19.97
CA ILE A 288 30.96 24.26 19.29
C ILE A 288 31.28 25.67 18.76
N LEU A 289 30.32 26.33 18.12
CA LEU A 289 30.50 27.68 17.57
C LEU A 289 30.81 28.72 18.66
N SER A 290 30.19 28.58 19.84
CA SER A 290 30.43 29.46 20.98
C SER A 290 31.84 29.30 21.57
N LYS A 291 32.38 28.06 21.59
CA LYS A 291 33.76 27.80 22.00
C LYS A 291 34.76 28.45 21.04
N ILE A 292 34.57 28.27 19.73
CA ILE A 292 35.45 28.85 18.69
C ILE A 292 35.49 30.38 18.76
N LYS A 293 34.39 31.04 19.15
CA LYS A 293 34.35 32.51 19.28
C LYS A 293 35.02 33.06 20.54
N SER A 294 35.28 32.21 21.54
CA SER A 294 35.81 32.63 22.83
C SER A 294 37.33 32.48 22.93
N ASP A 295 37.95 31.74 22.01
CA ASP A 295 39.39 31.58 21.83
C ASP A 295 39.94 32.63 20.84
#